data_AF-A0A1Q3BW93-F1
#
_entry.id   AF-A0A1Q3BW93-F1
#
_cell.length_a   1.000
_cell.length_b   1.000
_cell.length_c   1.000
_cell.angle_alpha   90.00
_cell.angle_beta   90.00
_cell.angle_gamma   90.00
#
_symmetry.space_group_name_H-M   'P 1'
#
loop_
_entity.id
_entity.type
_entity.pdbx_description
1 polymer ?
#
loop_
_entity_poly.entity_id
_entity_poly.type
_entity_poly.pdbx_seq_one_letter_code
_entity_poly.pdbx_strand_id
1 'polypeptide(L)' 'MDLILMHPPHLIALPCLYIATVYRAKDAIAWFEELRVDMNVVMKNISMEILDFYENHRLMTDERINMAFNKLAFNP' A
#
# COMPACT_ATOMS: atom_id res chain seq x y z
N MET A 1 2.86 5.52 5.20
CA MET A 1 1.46 5.99 4.93
C MET A 1 1.45 7.29 4.14
N ASP A 2 2.60 7.69 3.59
CA ASP A 2 2.79 8.95 2.87
C ASP A 2 2.40 8.84 1.39
N LEU A 3 1.88 7.68 1.00
CA LEU A 3 1.45 7.37 -0.36
C LEU A 3 0.42 8.37 -0.89
N ILE A 4 -0.51 8.80 -0.01
CA ILE A 4 -1.53 9.82 -0.30
C ILE A 4 -0.96 11.24 -0.42
N LEU A 5 0.23 11.47 0.12
CA LEU A 5 0.94 12.75 0.06
C LEU A 5 1.88 12.82 -1.15
N MET A 6 2.33 11.67 -1.65
CA MET A 6 3.29 11.55 -2.75
C MET A 6 2.64 11.33 -4.11
N HIS A 7 1.41 10.80 -4.17
CA HIS A 7 0.77 10.40 -5.41
C HIS A 7 -0.68 10.90 -5.55
N PRO A 8 -1.09 11.29 -6.77
CA PRO A 8 -2.50 11.54 -7.09
C PRO A 8 -3.39 10.32 -6.79
N PRO A 9 -4.66 10.52 -6.39
CA PRO A 9 -5.56 9.44 -5.99
C PRO A 9 -5.76 8.34 -7.05
N HIS A 10 -5.73 8.68 -8.34
CA HIS A 10 -5.89 7.71 -9.43
C HIS A 10 -4.70 6.74 -9.51
N LEU A 11 -3.48 7.19 -9.18
CA LEU A 11 -2.29 6.33 -9.13
C LEU A 11 -2.26 5.41 -7.92
N ILE A 12 -3.10 5.67 -6.91
CA ILE A 12 -3.25 4.80 -5.73
C ILE A 12 -4.38 3.79 -5.97
N ALA A 13 -5.47 4.22 -6.60
CA ALA A 13 -6.61 3.36 -6.90
C ALA A 13 -6.25 2.19 -7.85
N LEU A 14 -5.38 2.44 -8.84
CA LEU A 14 -5.00 1.43 -9.83
C LEU A 14 -4.18 0.26 -9.22
N PRO A 15 -3.13 0.48 -8.41
CA PRO A 15 -2.47 -0.57 -7.64
C PRO A 15 -3.40 -1.38 -6.74
N CYS A 16 -4.32 -0.71 -6.04
CA CYS A 16 -5.33 -1.40 -5.23
C CYS A 16 -6.22 -2.32 -6.07
N LEU A 17 -6.63 -1.86 -7.25
CA LEU A 17 -7.40 -2.67 -8.20
C LEU A 17 -6.56 -3.84 -8.74
N TYR A 18 -5.29 -3.60 -9.07
CA TYR A 18 -4.36 -4.64 -9.54
C TYR A 18 -4.17 -5.75 -8.50
N ILE A 19 -3.92 -5.40 -7.24
CA ILE A 19 -3.82 -6.35 -6.13
C ILE A 19 -5.12 -7.15 -6.01
N ALA A 20 -6.29 -6.49 -6.12
CA ALA A 20 -7.58 -7.17 -6.06
C ALA A 20 -7.81 -8.13 -7.24
N THR A 21 -7.40 -7.77 -8.46
CA THR A 21 -7.51 -8.65 -9.63
C THR A 21 -6.60 -9.86 -9.51
N VAL A 22 -5.37 -9.68 -9.04
CA VAL A 22 -4.42 -10.77 -8.77
C VAL A 22 -4.97 -11.69 -7.67
N TYR A 23 -5.47 -11.13 -6.57
CA TYR A 23 -6.06 -11.88 -5.46
C TYR A 23 -7.31 -12.67 -5.87
N ARG A 24 -8.13 -12.13 -6.78
CA ARG A 24 -9.32 -12.78 -7.32
C ARG A 24 -9.04 -13.69 -8.52
N ALA A 25 -7.77 -13.84 -8.93
CA ALA A 25 -7.36 -14.56 -10.15
C ALA A 25 -8.15 -14.13 -11.40
N LYS A 26 -8.47 -12.84 -11.51
CA LYS A 26 -9.09 -12.26 -12.69
C LYS A 26 -8.01 -11.73 -13.63
N ASP A 27 -8.10 -12.12 -14.90
CA ASP A 27 -7.26 -11.53 -15.92
C ASP A 27 -7.80 -10.15 -16.30
N ALA A 28 -7.01 -9.13 -15.97
CA ALA A 28 -7.27 -7.73 -16.31
C ALA A 28 -6.05 -7.10 -16.99
N ILE A 29 -5.05 -7.90 -17.40
CA ILE A 29 -3.77 -7.41 -17.92
C ILE A 29 -4.00 -6.57 -19.18
N ALA A 30 -4.88 -7.01 -20.07
CA ALA A 30 -5.23 -6.26 -21.28
C ALA A 30 -5.86 -4.88 -20.97
N TRP A 31 -6.73 -4.80 -19.95
CA TRP A 31 -7.32 -3.52 -19.53
C TRP A 31 -6.24 -2.57 -18.97
N PHE A 32 -5.29 -3.12 -18.22
CA PHE A 32 -4.16 -2.37 -17.68
C PHE A 32 -3.18 -1.93 -18.76
N GLU A 33 -2.89 -2.74 -19.78
CA GLU A 33 -2.00 -2.36 -20.90
C GLU A 33 -2.58 -1.25 -21.78
N GLU A 34 -3.91 -1.14 -21.88
CA GLU A 34 -4.57 -0.02 -22.56
C GLU A 34 -4.43 1.31 -21.80
N LEU A 35 -4.27 1.27 -20.48
CA LEU A 35 -3.93 2.46 -19.72
C LEU A 35 -2.50 2.88 -20.07
N ARG A 36 -2.35 4.07 -20.65
CA ARG A 36 -1.06 4.75 -20.92
C ARG A 36 -0.36 5.23 -19.64
N VAL A 37 -0.42 4.44 -18.58
CA VAL A 37 0.23 4.67 -17.29
C VAL A 37 1.45 3.76 -17.24
N ASP A 38 2.59 4.28 -16.77
CA ASP A 38 3.79 3.47 -16.56
C ASP A 38 3.54 2.43 -15.45
N MET A 39 3.14 1.25 -15.88
CA MET A 39 2.82 0.08 -15.04
C MET A 39 4.02 -0.41 -14.23
N ASN A 40 5.24 -0.19 -14.69
CA ASN A 40 6.37 -0.94 -14.19
C ASN A 40 7.06 -0.26 -13.02
N VAL A 41 7.09 1.08 -13.00
CA VAL A 41 7.75 1.83 -11.92
C VAL A 41 6.74 2.29 -10.87
N VAL A 42 5.64 2.91 -11.30
CA VAL A 42 4.70 3.52 -10.35
C VAL A 42 3.82 2.47 -9.71
N MET A 43 3.21 1.57 -10.50
CA MET A 43 2.28 0.60 -9.92
C MET A 43 2.96 -0.49 -9.11
N LYS A 44 4.09 -1.04 -9.56
CA LYS A 44 4.80 -2.08 -8.80
C LYS A 44 5.35 -1.56 -7.49
N ASN A 45 5.98 -0.38 -7.48
CA ASN A 45 6.54 0.18 -6.24
C ASN A 45 5.44 0.48 -5.22
N ILE A 46 4.35 1.12 -5.66
CA ILE A 46 3.19 1.39 -4.80
C ILE A 46 2.54 0.07 -4.32
N SER A 47 2.39 -0.92 -5.20
CA SER A 47 1.81 -2.21 -4.82
C SER A 47 2.67 -2.92 -3.78
N MET A 48 3.99 -2.86 -3.92
CA MET A 48 4.92 -3.42 -2.92
C MET A 48 4.81 -2.70 -1.59
N GLU A 49 4.72 -1.37 -1.55
CA GLU A 49 4.54 -0.63 -0.30
C GLU A 49 3.22 -0.97 0.41
N ILE A 50 2.14 -1.19 -0.36
CA ILE A 50 0.85 -1.63 0.19
C ILE A 50 0.96 -3.05 0.77
N LEU A 51 1.64 -3.96 0.07
CA LEU A 51 1.85 -5.33 0.55
C LEU A 51 2.74 -5.38 1.79
N ASP A 52 3.84 -4.60 1.80
CA ASP A 52 4.73 -4.45 2.95
C ASP A 52 3.99 -3.86 4.15
N PHE A 53 3.06 -2.92 3.94
CA PHE A 53 2.16 -2.45 5.00
C PHE A 53 1.31 -3.58 5.60
N TYR A 54 0.72 -4.46 4.78
CA TYR A 54 -0.06 -5.61 5.29
C TYR A 54 0.81 -6.60 6.07
N GLU A 55 2.06 -6.83 5.66
CA GLU A 55 2.99 -7.70 6.39
C GLU A 55 3.43 -7.07 7.71
N ASN A 56 3.83 -5.80 7.69
CA ASN A 56 4.25 -5.07 8.89
C ASN A 56 3.11 -4.87 9.88
N HIS A 57 1.87 -4.67 9.40
CA HIS A 57 0.69 -4.56 10.25
C HIS A 57 0.43 -5.85 11.05
N ARG A 58 0.75 -7.04 10.51
CA ARG A 58 0.67 -8.29 11.28
C ARG A 58 1.65 -8.33 12.47
N LEU A 59 2.72 -7.53 12.43
CA LEU A 59 3.76 -7.47 13.45
C LEU A 59 3.54 -6.32 14.47
N MET A 60 2.56 -5.46 14.22
CA MET A 60 2.14 -4.39 15.14
C MET A 60 1.13 -4.96 16.14
N THR A 61 1.63 -5.41 17.29
CA THR A 61 0.79 -5.85 18.42
C THR A 61 0.39 -4.67 19.30
N ASP A 62 -0.74 -4.79 20.00
CA ASP A 62 -1.23 -3.80 20.96
C ASP A 62 -0.17 -3.46 22.03
N GLU A 63 0.66 -4.43 22.43
CA GLU A 63 1.76 -4.21 23.36
C GLU A 63 2.83 -3.25 22.83
N ARG A 64 3.20 -3.35 21.54
CA ARG A 64 4.17 -2.44 20.92
C ARG A 64 3.60 -1.04 20.79
N ILE A 65 2.31 -0.93 20.50
CA ILE A 65 1.57 0.34 20.44
C ILE A 65 1.55 0.99 21.82
N ASN A 66 1.17 0.26 22.86
CA ASN A 66 1.14 0.75 24.25
C ASN A 66 2.53 1.15 24.75
N MET A 67 3.58 0.38 24.43
CA MET A 67 4.96 0.76 24.75
C MET A 67 5.39 2.08 24.07
N ALA A 68 4.99 2.30 22.82
CA ALA A 68 5.27 3.55 22.11
C ALA A 68 4.53 4.74 22.74
N PHE A 69 3.24 4.58 23.06
CA PHE A 69 2.46 5.62 23.76
C PHE A 69 3.02 5.96 25.13
N ASN A 70 3.47 4.96 25.89
CA ASN A 70 4.11 5.20 27.18
C ASN A 70 5.41 6.02 27.00
N LYS A 71 6.25 5.69 26.01
CA LYS A 71 7.46 6.50 25.73
C LYS A 71 7.15 7.94 25.31
N LEU A 72 6.04 8.18 24.62
CA LEU A 72 5.57 9.53 24.26
C LEU A 72 5.09 10.31 25.49
N ALA A 73 4.41 9.65 26.43
CA ALA A 73 3.92 10.29 27.66
C ALA A 73 5.04 10.72 28.63
N PHE A 74 6.23 10.14 28.51
CA PHE A 74 7.38 10.44 29.37
C PHE A 74 8.32 11.55 28.85
N ASN A 75 8.06 12.13 27.69
CA ASN A 75 8.80 13.31 27.19
C ASN A 75 7.87 14.54 27.15
N PRO A 76 7.95 15.46 28.14
CA PRO A 76 7.31 16.77 28.05
C PRO A 76 7.95 17.67 26.98
#